data_AF-A0A2N2A5E0-F1
#
_entry.id   AF-A0A2N2A5E0-F1
#
_cell.length_a   1.000
_cell.length_b   1.000
_cell.length_c   1.000
_cell.angle_alpha   90.00
_cell.angle_beta   90.00
_cell.angle_gamma   90.00
#
_symmetry.space_group_name_H-M   'P 1'
#
loop_
_entity.id
_entity.type
_entity.pdbx_description
1 polymer ?
#
loop_
_entity_poly.entity_id
_entity_poly.type
_entity_poly.pdbx_seq_one_letter_code
_entity_poly.pdbx_strand_id
1 'polypeptide(L)'
;MKPPFESDIRAQIRRVLGGALPNAPVSRIHLPARDAHASVHLPQGADAAALAALDFGSLYNAQLVDSVRVVNGWLLFTFSPAFFNALVEEIHRLLPAPEPAFNALAQNRMYVLSRHDGTGCPDQDAFHRALILATVAHESKAALARAEQAALTLFHTIPPRIRPALLSRCGALGSAMLRLLANSY
;
A
#
# COMPACT_ATOMS: atom_id res chain seq x y z
N MET A 1 4.83 -8.77 -16.31
CA MET A 1 4.45 -9.65 -15.19
C MET A 1 3.55 -8.86 -14.26
N LYS A 2 2.43 -9.41 -13.79
CA LYS A 2 1.56 -8.71 -12.85
C LYS A 2 2.22 -8.71 -11.46
N PRO A 3 2.50 -7.55 -10.83
CA PRO A 3 3.05 -7.52 -9.48
C PRO A 3 2.09 -8.22 -8.49
N PRO A 4 2.56 -9.07 -7.56
CA PRO A 4 1.68 -9.87 -6.70
C PRO A 4 1.26 -9.16 -5.39
N PHE A 5 1.81 -7.98 -5.10
CA PHE A 5 1.77 -7.36 -3.77
C PHE A 5 0.36 -7.15 -3.22
N GLU A 6 -0.58 -6.66 -4.03
CA GLU A 6 -1.97 -6.48 -3.63
C GLU A 6 -2.68 -7.82 -3.37
N SER A 7 -2.31 -8.85 -4.12
CA SER A 7 -2.89 -10.18 -3.99
C SER A 7 -2.41 -10.88 -2.72
N ASP A 8 -1.14 -10.70 -2.36
CA ASP A 8 -0.54 -11.22 -1.12
C ASP A 8 -1.18 -10.57 0.12
N ILE A 9 -1.34 -9.24 0.11
CA ILE A 9 -2.02 -8.50 1.19
C ILE A 9 -3.44 -9.04 1.38
N ARG A 10 -4.21 -9.18 0.29
CA ARG A 10 -5.57 -9.71 0.34
C ARG A 10 -5.61 -11.16 0.79
N ALA A 11 -4.68 -11.99 0.34
CA ALA A 11 -4.59 -13.39 0.71
C ALA A 11 -4.32 -13.54 2.22
N GLN A 12 -3.40 -12.75 2.77
CA GLN A 12 -3.10 -12.77 4.20
C GLN A 12 -4.30 -12.36 5.06
N ILE A 13 -4.95 -11.24 4.73
CA ILE A 13 -6.16 -10.78 5.45
C ILE A 13 -7.27 -11.83 5.34
N ARG A 14 -7.50 -12.37 4.13
CA ARG A 14 -8.53 -13.40 3.91
C ARG A 14 -8.24 -14.69 4.68
N ARG A 15 -6.98 -15.12 4.76
CA ARG A 15 -6.56 -16.32 5.49
C ARG A 15 -6.91 -16.21 6.97
N VAL A 16 -6.60 -15.08 7.58
CA VAL A 16 -6.86 -14.83 9.01
C VAL A 16 -8.37 -14.74 9.27
N LEU A 17 -9.10 -13.96 8.47
CA LEU A 17 -10.55 -13.83 8.63
C LEU A 17 -11.29 -15.15 8.32
N GLY A 18 -10.86 -15.90 7.31
CA GLY A 18 -11.46 -17.19 6.94
C GLY A 18 -11.28 -18.27 8.00
N GLY A 19 -10.18 -18.22 8.76
CA GLY A 19 -9.99 -19.09 9.92
C GLY A 19 -10.97 -18.79 11.06
N ALA A 20 -11.36 -17.52 11.23
CA ALA A 20 -12.32 -17.10 12.24
C ALA A 20 -13.80 -17.16 11.77
N LEU A 21 -14.02 -17.16 10.45
CA LEU A 21 -15.35 -17.21 9.82
C LEU A 21 -15.48 -18.46 8.92
N PRO A 22 -15.49 -19.68 9.48
CA PRO A 22 -15.44 -20.91 8.68
C PRO A 22 -16.68 -21.10 7.77
N ASN A 23 -17.83 -20.51 8.15
CA ASN A 23 -19.11 -20.69 7.47
C ASN A 23 -19.59 -19.45 6.71
N ALA A 24 -18.77 -18.39 6.65
CA ALA A 24 -19.15 -17.15 5.98
C ALA A 24 -18.03 -16.69 5.03
N PRO A 25 -18.30 -16.52 3.73
CA PRO A 25 -17.29 -16.04 2.81
C PRO A 25 -16.86 -14.62 3.22
N VAL A 26 -15.55 -14.44 3.40
CA VAL A 26 -14.97 -13.11 3.61
C VAL A 26 -15.29 -12.27 2.38
N SER A 27 -15.94 -11.13 2.60
CA SER A 27 -16.32 -10.20 1.53
C SER A 27 -15.09 -9.67 0.79
N ARG A 28 -15.33 -8.89 -0.28
CA ARG A 28 -14.24 -8.28 -1.05
C ARG A 28 -13.42 -7.37 -0.15
N ILE A 29 -12.10 -7.62 -0.09
CA ILE A 29 -11.13 -6.75 0.58
C ILE A 29 -10.81 -5.58 -0.35
N HIS A 30 -11.11 -4.36 0.09
CA HIS A 30 -10.84 -3.13 -0.66
C HIS A 30 -9.44 -2.60 -0.33
N LEU A 31 -8.68 -2.21 -1.36
CA LEU A 31 -7.33 -1.66 -1.27
C LEU A 31 -7.16 -0.49 -2.28
N PRO A 32 -6.77 0.72 -1.85
CA PRO A 32 -6.96 1.25 -0.50
C PRO A 32 -8.42 1.57 -0.20
N ALA A 33 -8.76 1.73 1.08
CA ALA A 33 -10.04 2.31 1.50
C ALA A 33 -9.97 3.84 1.60
N ARG A 34 -11.10 4.51 1.85
CA ARG A 34 -11.15 5.97 1.97
C ARG A 34 -10.29 6.47 3.14
N ASP A 35 -10.50 5.91 4.32
CA ASP A 35 -9.90 6.35 5.59
C ASP A 35 -9.04 5.26 6.27
N ALA A 36 -8.55 4.29 5.48
CA ALA A 36 -7.74 3.17 5.93
C ALA A 36 -6.92 2.57 4.78
N HIS A 37 -5.90 1.76 5.11
CA HIS A 37 -5.09 1.05 4.11
C HIS A 37 -5.88 -0.08 3.44
N ALA A 38 -6.75 -0.76 4.18
CA ALA A 38 -7.72 -1.71 3.62
C ALA A 38 -9.08 -1.64 4.34
N SER A 39 -10.12 -2.18 3.72
CA SER A 39 -11.40 -2.42 4.39
C SER A 39 -12.09 -3.71 3.97
N VAL A 40 -12.88 -4.27 4.88
CA VAL A 40 -13.69 -5.48 4.67
C VAL A 40 -15.04 -5.29 5.32
N HIS A 41 -16.12 -5.63 4.60
CA HIS A 41 -17.47 -5.65 5.16
C HIS A 41 -17.71 -6.99 5.87
N LEU A 42 -18.23 -6.95 7.08
CA LEU A 42 -18.51 -8.15 7.85
C LEU A 42 -19.86 -8.79 7.45
N PRO A 43 -19.98 -10.12 7.47
CA PRO A 43 -21.28 -10.76 7.32
C PRO A 43 -22.18 -10.43 8.53
N GLN A 44 -23.50 -10.49 8.34
CA GLN A 44 -24.45 -10.27 9.42
C GLN A 44 -24.23 -11.27 10.56
N GLY A 45 -24.29 -10.79 11.80
CA GLY A 45 -24.09 -11.62 13.00
C GLY A 45 -22.63 -11.92 13.35
N ALA A 46 -21.65 -11.44 12.57
CA ALA A 46 -20.25 -11.56 12.94
C ALA A 46 -19.90 -10.68 14.15
N ASP A 47 -19.11 -11.23 15.07
CA ASP A 47 -18.54 -10.47 16.17
C ASP A 47 -17.38 -9.60 15.68
N ALA A 48 -17.70 -8.35 15.36
CA ALA A 48 -16.74 -7.40 14.83
C ALA A 48 -15.58 -7.10 15.79
N ALA A 49 -15.83 -7.12 17.11
CA ALA A 49 -14.82 -6.84 18.11
C ALA A 49 -13.82 -8.00 18.22
N ALA A 50 -14.31 -9.24 18.25
CA ALA A 50 -13.46 -10.41 18.22
C ALA A 50 -12.60 -10.48 16.94
N LEU A 51 -13.19 -10.16 15.78
CA LEU A 51 -12.46 -10.15 14.51
C LEU A 51 -11.42 -9.04 14.42
N ALA A 52 -11.70 -7.87 15.00
CA ALA A 52 -10.74 -6.75 15.04
C ALA A 52 -9.54 -7.04 15.95
N ALA A 53 -9.69 -7.94 16.94
CA ALA A 53 -8.64 -8.32 17.88
C ALA A 53 -7.74 -9.47 17.38
N LEU A 54 -7.99 -10.01 16.19
CA LEU A 54 -7.18 -11.09 15.63
C LEU A 54 -5.75 -10.63 15.31
N ASP A 55 -4.81 -11.57 15.43
CA ASP A 55 -3.47 -11.40 14.90
C ASP A 55 -3.45 -11.65 13.38
N PHE A 56 -3.22 -10.58 12.61
CA PHE A 56 -3.10 -10.65 11.15
C PHE A 56 -1.71 -11.11 10.68
N GLY A 57 -0.81 -11.37 11.62
CA GLY A 57 0.52 -11.91 11.40
C GLY A 57 1.43 -10.97 10.62
N SER A 58 2.44 -11.58 10.00
CA SER A 58 3.44 -10.88 9.21
C SER A 58 3.29 -11.15 7.72
N LEU A 59 3.70 -10.18 6.91
CA LEU A 59 3.90 -10.29 5.46
C LEU A 59 5.26 -9.69 5.11
N TYR A 60 6.04 -10.40 4.28
CA TYR A 60 7.44 -10.04 3.97
C TYR A 60 8.31 -9.87 5.24
N ASN A 61 8.13 -10.76 6.22
CA ASN A 61 8.82 -10.75 7.52
C ASN A 61 8.58 -9.51 8.40
N ALA A 62 7.55 -8.71 8.11
CA ALA A 62 7.14 -7.58 8.96
C ALA A 62 5.66 -7.70 9.34
N GLN A 63 5.31 -7.23 10.55
CA GLN A 63 3.92 -7.20 11.03
C GLN A 63 3.03 -6.45 10.04
N LEU A 64 1.99 -7.09 9.51
CA LEU A 64 1.15 -6.48 8.47
C LEU A 64 0.25 -5.37 9.03
N VAL A 65 -0.53 -5.69 10.07
CA VAL A 65 -1.55 -4.79 10.63
C VAL A 65 -1.06 -4.22 11.96
N ASP A 66 -1.10 -2.89 12.06
CA ASP A 66 -0.86 -2.16 13.31
C ASP A 66 -2.15 -2.06 14.14
N SER A 67 -3.25 -1.66 13.50
CA SER A 67 -4.54 -1.50 14.18
C SER A 67 -5.72 -1.78 13.26
N VAL A 68 -6.83 -2.22 13.86
CA VAL A 68 -8.12 -2.44 13.20
C VAL A 68 -9.20 -1.65 13.93
N ARG A 69 -9.99 -0.89 13.18
CA ARG A 69 -11.15 -0.17 13.70
C ARG A 69 -12.43 -0.78 13.15
N VAL A 70 -13.47 -0.84 13.98
CA VAL A 70 -14.81 -1.25 13.58
C VAL A 70 -15.66 -0.02 13.33
N VAL A 71 -16.24 0.11 12.13
CA VAL A 71 -17.12 1.23 11.77
C VAL A 71 -18.28 0.72 10.94
N ASN A 72 -19.52 0.82 11.45
CA ASN A 72 -20.74 0.48 10.71
C ASN A 72 -20.70 -0.89 9.98
N GLY A 73 -20.23 -1.93 10.66
CA GLY A 73 -20.11 -3.27 10.06
C GLY A 73 -18.87 -3.48 9.17
N TRP A 74 -17.96 -2.50 9.10
CA TRP A 74 -16.68 -2.62 8.41
C TRP A 74 -15.53 -2.79 9.38
N LEU A 75 -14.56 -3.62 9.00
CA LEU A 75 -13.22 -3.59 9.53
C LEU A 75 -12.37 -2.66 8.67
N LEU A 76 -11.75 -1.67 9.30
CA LEU A 76 -10.82 -0.72 8.69
C LEU A 76 -9.42 -0.98 9.20
N PHE A 77 -8.50 -1.31 8.29
CA PHE A 77 -7.15 -1.75 8.61
C PHE A 77 -6.14 -0.63 8.42
N THR A 78 -5.35 -0.38 9.46
CA THR A 78 -4.13 0.42 9.40
C THR A 78 -2.95 -0.54 9.39
N PHE A 79 -2.25 -0.63 8.26
CA PHE A 79 -0.99 -1.36 8.15
C PHE A 79 0.17 -0.68 8.89
N SER A 80 1.11 -1.48 9.37
CA SER A 80 2.23 -0.99 10.16
C SER A 80 3.29 -0.28 9.31
N PRO A 81 4.03 0.68 9.88
CA PRO A 81 5.20 1.28 9.20
C PRO A 81 6.27 0.24 8.83
N ALA A 82 6.46 -0.80 9.67
CA ALA A 82 7.40 -1.88 9.39
C ALA A 82 7.02 -2.66 8.13
N PHE A 83 5.73 -2.91 7.91
CA PHE A 83 5.24 -3.52 6.67
C PHE A 83 5.54 -2.67 5.44
N PHE A 84 5.38 -1.35 5.52
CA PHE A 84 5.69 -0.48 4.37
C PHE A 84 7.17 -0.47 4.01
N ASN A 85 8.07 -0.55 4.99
CA ASN A 85 9.50 -0.75 4.73
C ASN A 85 9.77 -2.08 4.02
N ALA A 86 9.23 -3.17 4.56
CA ALA A 86 9.39 -4.51 3.98
C ALA A 86 8.79 -4.62 2.56
N LEU A 87 7.65 -3.95 2.31
CA LEU A 87 7.03 -3.89 0.99
C LEU A 87 7.93 -3.18 -0.02
N VAL A 88 8.57 -2.07 0.35
CA VAL A 88 9.54 -1.38 -0.54
C VAL A 88 10.71 -2.29 -0.89
N GLU A 89 11.27 -2.97 0.11
CA GLU A 89 12.38 -3.92 -0.09
C GLU A 89 11.97 -5.08 -1.01
N GLU A 90 10.78 -5.65 -0.77
CA GLU A 90 10.25 -6.74 -1.58
C GLU A 90 9.99 -6.31 -3.03
N ILE A 91 9.49 -5.08 -3.25
CA ILE A 91 9.34 -4.49 -4.59
C ILE A 91 10.68 -4.38 -5.30
N HIS A 92 11.71 -3.90 -4.61
CA HIS A 92 13.06 -3.80 -5.19
C HIS A 92 13.66 -5.17 -5.51
N ARG A 93 13.37 -6.17 -4.68
CA ARG A 93 13.83 -7.54 -4.86
C ARG A 93 13.17 -8.22 -6.07
N LEU A 94 11.87 -8.01 -6.27
CA LEU A 94 11.08 -8.75 -7.28
C LEU A 94 10.98 -8.05 -8.63
N LEU A 95 10.90 -6.72 -8.65
CA LEU A 95 10.73 -5.97 -9.88
C LEU A 95 12.07 -5.38 -10.31
N PRO A 96 12.49 -5.49 -11.59
CA PRO A 96 13.72 -4.87 -12.08
C PRO A 96 13.61 -3.34 -12.11
N ALA A 97 14.75 -2.65 -12.12
CA ALA A 97 14.77 -1.20 -12.26
C ALA A 97 14.30 -0.87 -13.68
N PRO A 98 13.31 0.00 -13.86
CA PRO A 98 12.84 0.33 -15.19
C PRO A 98 13.87 1.22 -15.90
N GLU A 99 14.05 0.99 -17.21
CA GLU A 99 14.94 1.81 -18.03
C GLU A 99 14.40 3.24 -18.16
N PRO A 100 15.29 4.26 -18.15
CA PRO A 100 14.87 5.65 -18.26
C PRO A 100 14.36 5.97 -19.67
N ALA A 101 13.05 5.83 -19.87
CA ALA A 101 12.32 6.22 -21.08
C ALA A 101 10.81 6.41 -20.77
N PHE A 102 10.50 7.32 -19.84
CA PHE A 102 9.15 7.44 -19.30
C PHE A 102 8.29 8.46 -20.05
N ASN A 103 7.18 8.00 -20.61
CA ASN A 103 6.21 8.86 -21.29
C ASN A 103 5.24 9.56 -20.31
N ALA A 104 5.13 9.06 -19.07
CA ALA A 104 4.23 9.60 -18.05
C ALA A 104 4.94 10.55 -17.08
N LEU A 105 4.33 11.70 -16.78
CA LEU A 105 4.86 12.68 -15.81
C LEU A 105 5.05 12.08 -14.41
N ALA A 106 4.14 11.20 -13.97
CA ALA A 106 4.22 10.54 -12.68
C ALA A 106 5.47 9.66 -12.55
N GLN A 107 5.79 8.90 -13.60
CA GLN A 107 7.00 8.08 -13.66
C GLN A 107 8.26 8.97 -13.64
N ASN A 108 8.30 10.05 -14.43
CA ASN A 108 9.41 11.01 -14.40
C ASN A 108 9.62 11.63 -13.00
N ARG A 109 8.53 11.98 -12.30
CA ARG A 109 8.63 12.46 -10.91
C ARG A 109 9.19 11.41 -9.96
N MET A 110 8.72 10.17 -10.05
CA MET A 110 9.23 9.08 -9.20
C MET A 110 10.67 8.73 -9.51
N TYR A 111 11.10 8.84 -10.77
CA TYR A 111 12.49 8.69 -11.18
C TYR A 111 13.38 9.78 -10.55
N VAL A 112 12.98 11.04 -10.60
CA VAL A 112 13.70 12.13 -9.91
C VAL A 112 13.75 11.86 -8.41
N LEU A 113 12.62 11.45 -7.81
CA LEU A 113 12.57 11.12 -6.38
C LEU A 113 13.52 9.97 -6.01
N SER A 114 13.63 8.96 -6.87
CA SER A 114 14.50 7.79 -6.65
C SER A 114 15.99 8.10 -6.64
N ARG A 115 16.41 9.31 -7.05
CA ARG A 115 17.80 9.76 -7.01
C ARG A 115 18.23 10.30 -5.66
N HIS A 116 17.29 10.50 -4.74
CA HIS A 116 17.62 10.85 -3.36
C HIS A 116 18.06 9.61 -2.58
N ASP A 117 18.67 9.85 -1.41
CA ASP A 117 18.98 8.81 -0.46
C ASP A 117 17.72 8.28 0.25
N GLY A 118 17.94 7.33 1.15
CA GLY A 118 16.92 6.80 2.04
C GLY A 118 16.57 5.34 1.76
N THR A 119 16.10 4.69 2.81
CA THR A 119 15.77 3.26 2.84
C THR A 119 14.29 3.10 3.21
N GLY A 120 13.63 2.13 2.57
CA GLY A 120 12.23 1.82 2.85
C GLY A 120 11.24 2.94 2.50
N CYS A 121 10.17 3.01 3.28
CA CYS A 121 9.09 3.97 3.16
C CYS A 121 9.05 4.86 4.41
N PRO A 122 9.22 6.19 4.30
CA PRO A 122 9.10 7.06 5.46
C PRO A 122 7.68 6.99 6.04
N ASP A 123 7.60 6.96 7.37
CA ASP A 123 6.35 6.82 8.13
C ASP A 123 5.49 8.08 8.04
N GLN A 124 4.73 8.18 6.95
CA GLN A 124 3.82 9.27 6.62
C GLN A 124 2.61 8.69 5.89
N ASP A 125 1.40 9.02 6.34
CA ASP A 125 0.14 8.50 5.78
C ASP A 125 0.03 8.72 4.26
N ALA A 126 0.47 9.88 3.77
CA ALA A 126 0.46 10.19 2.34
C ALA A 126 1.33 9.23 1.53
N PHE A 127 2.48 8.81 2.08
CA PHE A 127 3.41 7.91 1.41
C PHE A 127 2.91 6.47 1.46
N HIS A 128 2.43 6.03 2.62
CA HIS A 128 1.76 4.75 2.80
C HIS A 128 0.59 4.59 1.81
N ARG A 129 -0.29 5.59 1.74
CA ARG A 129 -1.43 5.58 0.82
C ARG A 129 -0.99 5.55 -0.65
N ALA A 130 -0.02 6.36 -1.03
CA ALA A 130 0.48 6.40 -2.41
C ALA A 130 1.10 5.05 -2.82
N LEU A 131 1.83 4.41 -1.91
CA LEU A 131 2.40 3.08 -2.14
C LEU A 131 1.31 2.02 -2.31
N ILE A 132 0.29 1.97 -1.45
CA ILE A 132 -0.85 1.04 -1.64
C ILE A 132 -1.57 1.30 -2.97
N LEU A 133 -1.82 2.56 -3.34
CA LEU A 133 -2.42 2.89 -4.65
C LEU A 133 -1.59 2.35 -5.81
N ALA A 134 -0.26 2.46 -5.73
CA ALA A 134 0.62 1.92 -6.75
C ALA A 134 0.57 0.39 -6.84
N THR A 135 0.37 -0.34 -5.72
CA THR A 135 0.24 -1.81 -5.77
C THR A 135 -0.98 -2.28 -6.58
N VAL A 136 -2.07 -1.50 -6.60
CA VAL A 136 -3.31 -1.83 -7.31
C VAL A 136 -3.46 -1.13 -8.67
N ALA A 137 -2.45 -0.39 -9.12
CA ALA A 137 -2.53 0.42 -10.34
C ALA A 137 -2.85 -0.39 -11.60
N HIS A 138 -2.41 -1.65 -11.65
CA HIS A 138 -2.66 -2.59 -12.73
C HIS A 138 -4.11 -3.14 -12.77
N GLU A 139 -5.00 -2.81 -11.84
CA GLU A 139 -6.36 -3.39 -11.80
C GLU A 139 -7.30 -2.74 -12.83
N SER A 140 -7.07 -1.47 -13.18
CA SER A 140 -7.84 -0.74 -14.18
C SER A 140 -7.16 0.59 -14.53
N LYS A 141 -7.52 1.19 -15.66
CA LYS A 141 -7.08 2.55 -16.02
C LYS A 141 -7.40 3.59 -14.94
N ALA A 142 -8.53 3.45 -14.26
CA ALA A 142 -8.91 4.34 -13.17
C ALA A 142 -8.07 4.12 -11.89
N ALA A 143 -7.57 2.89 -11.65
CA ALA A 143 -6.65 2.63 -10.57
C ALA A 143 -5.27 3.23 -10.87
N LEU A 144 -4.77 3.05 -12.10
CA LEU A 144 -3.53 3.67 -12.58
C LEU A 144 -3.58 5.20 -12.43
N ALA A 145 -4.62 5.85 -12.95
CA ALA A 145 -4.76 7.31 -12.85
C ALA A 145 -4.75 7.82 -11.40
N ARG A 146 -5.31 7.06 -10.44
CA ARG A 146 -5.26 7.41 -9.02
C ARG A 146 -3.86 7.24 -8.44
N ALA A 147 -3.15 6.18 -8.82
CA ALA A 147 -1.77 5.97 -8.40
C ALA A 147 -0.83 7.04 -8.95
N GLU A 148 -0.98 7.39 -10.22
CA GLU A 148 -0.24 8.49 -10.85
C GLU A 148 -0.54 9.82 -10.15
N GLN A 149 -1.82 10.12 -9.91
CA GLN A 149 -2.19 11.33 -9.18
C GLN A 149 -1.55 11.37 -7.78
N ALA A 150 -1.56 10.25 -7.05
CA ALA A 150 -0.93 10.16 -5.73
C ALA A 150 0.59 10.40 -5.80
N ALA A 151 1.26 9.86 -6.83
CA ALA A 151 2.68 10.12 -7.07
C ALA A 151 2.94 11.61 -7.40
N LEU A 152 2.06 12.23 -8.18
CA LEU A 152 2.16 13.66 -8.51
C LEU A 152 1.94 14.54 -7.28
N THR A 153 1.04 14.16 -6.38
CA THR A 153 0.68 14.97 -5.20
C THR A 153 1.34 14.51 -3.90
N LEU A 154 2.36 13.66 -3.97
CA LEU A 154 2.95 12.95 -2.83
C LEU A 154 3.33 13.87 -1.65
N PHE A 155 3.82 15.07 -1.94
CA PHE A 155 4.25 16.05 -0.93
C PHE A 155 3.23 17.17 -0.69
N HIS A 156 2.07 17.18 -1.34
CA HIS A 156 1.13 18.31 -1.27
C HIS A 156 0.55 18.50 0.13
N THR A 157 0.28 17.40 0.84
CA THR A 157 -0.25 17.41 2.22
C THR A 157 0.84 17.61 3.28
N ILE A 158 2.12 17.55 2.89
CA ILE A 158 3.25 17.71 3.80
C ILE A 158 3.54 19.20 4.01
N PRO A 159 3.71 19.70 5.24
CA PRO A 159 4.05 21.10 5.51
C PRO A 159 5.36 21.52 4.81
N PRO A 160 5.43 22.70 4.15
CA PRO A 160 6.62 23.12 3.38
C PRO A 160 7.93 23.07 4.17
N ARG A 161 7.90 23.40 5.46
CA ARG A 161 9.08 23.41 6.34
C ARG A 161 9.79 22.06 6.45
N ILE A 162 9.07 20.94 6.40
CA ILE A 162 9.66 19.61 6.59
C ILE A 162 9.91 18.87 5.26
N ARG A 163 9.40 19.39 4.15
CA ARG A 163 9.53 18.76 2.82
C ARG A 163 10.99 18.48 2.43
N PRO A 164 11.96 19.41 2.58
CA PRO A 164 13.34 19.15 2.14
C PRO A 164 13.98 17.98 2.89
N ALA A 165 13.78 17.91 4.21
CA ALA A 165 14.29 16.84 5.04
C ALA A 165 13.67 15.48 4.66
N LEU A 166 12.35 15.45 4.42
CA LEU A 166 11.67 14.23 3.97
C LEU A 166 12.08 13.81 2.56
N LEU A 167 12.19 14.76 1.62
CA LEU A 167 12.58 14.51 0.23
C LEU A 167 13.90 13.73 0.14
N SER A 168 14.89 14.13 0.94
CA SER A 168 16.21 13.47 0.99
C SER A 168 16.19 12.01 1.46
N ARG A 169 15.06 11.52 2.01
CA ARG A 169 14.89 10.17 2.55
C ARG A 169 13.93 9.31 1.73
N CYS A 170 13.43 9.82 0.60
CA CYS A 170 12.39 9.16 -0.19
C CYS A 170 12.92 8.37 -1.39
N GLY A 171 14.23 8.16 -1.52
CA GLY A 171 14.84 7.46 -2.65
C GLY A 171 14.26 6.07 -2.90
N ALA A 172 14.27 5.23 -1.86
CA ALA A 172 13.74 3.87 -1.95
C ALA A 172 12.24 3.82 -2.30
N LEU A 173 11.43 4.66 -1.66
CA LEU A 173 10.00 4.82 -1.97
C LEU A 173 9.78 5.25 -3.43
N GLY A 174 10.50 6.27 -3.90
CA GLY A 174 10.42 6.73 -5.28
C GLY A 174 10.76 5.63 -6.27
N SER A 175 11.81 4.86 -6.00
CA SER A 175 12.19 3.71 -6.84
C SER A 175 11.13 2.60 -6.83
N ALA A 176 10.54 2.29 -5.67
CA ALA A 176 9.50 1.26 -5.57
C ALA A 176 8.22 1.68 -6.32
N MET A 177 7.75 2.92 -6.13
CA MET A 177 6.61 3.45 -6.86
C MET A 177 6.87 3.49 -8.37
N LEU A 178 8.07 3.89 -8.79
CA LEU A 178 8.46 3.88 -10.20
C LEU A 178 8.35 2.48 -10.80
N ARG A 179 8.86 1.45 -10.13
CA ARG A 179 8.77 0.04 -10.57
C ARG A 179 7.32 -0.40 -10.71
N LEU A 180 6.47 -0.08 -9.74
CA LEU A 180 5.04 -0.42 -9.78
C LEU A 180 4.31 0.28 -10.93
N LEU A 181 4.53 1.59 -11.11
CA LEU A 181 3.91 2.37 -12.18
C LEU A 181 4.39 1.93 -13.57
N ALA A 182 5.67 1.60 -13.72
CA ALA A 182 6.23 1.10 -14.99
C ALA A 182 5.73 -0.32 -15.35
N ASN A 183 5.27 -1.10 -14.36
CA ASN A 183 4.69 -2.43 -14.56
C ASN A 183 3.15 -2.42 -14.55
N SER A 184 2.53 -1.23 -14.62
CA SER A 184 1.08 -1.05 -14.63
C SER A 184 0.61 -0.63 -16.02
N TYR A 185 0.18 -1.60 -16.82
CA TYR A 185 -0.30 -1.51 -18.22
C TYR A 185 0.66 -0.91 -19.25
#